data_AF-A0A1J4KWY1-F1
#
_entry.id   AF-A0A1J4KWY1-F1
#
_cell.length_a   1.000
_cell.length_b   1.000
_cell.length_c   1.000
_cell.angle_alpha   90.00
_cell.angle_beta   90.00
_cell.angle_gamma   90.00
#
_symmetry.space_group_name_H-M   'P 1'
#
loop_
_entity.id
_entity.type
_entity.pdbx_description
1 polymer ?
#
loop_
_entity_poly.entity_id
_entity_poly.type
_entity_poly.pdbx_seq_one_letter_code
_entity_poly.pdbx_strand_id
1 'polypeptide(L)'
;MIEFGRKKKPRLVSITNFDRQAKCITFTEPETIEAIRRLGYIDSDFNFREVETFKTPATDIQTAAILHQRFLTKRQKMIEKTIKMRISVIDEKKFPEKISPIVRVEEFKLNNYQKQLEKLEENGNLALEKLAIMKLHDLFCYQTNLEKNQMIKERFKDFDQLNQEKNHFVSCVRKKSFDSNDQLPKISCHESNYSTNSMNHYDYSSNLSGRMGNCNSNGLSLSNWHDMKCTQINTLKNSFYKHEEKIRTAAERKEMIDQKNHSALCEKIQMREDRFKCSSEITQKMKHDYLENKGKMIKKRAKSVRKKKEDIIERKADSTYFNYLRKRNEAEQKLKQNNIEKANKVLIKKYNHLEKIEKAKHKYEANNYNSERIRKRQKFDTQGAQKLIEEQNYIGKQKTGANIRLRHQRNRLSNAIDNLENIYDFEGIQKVQLLLGVDDDKMNEIVHKAMSMSSVCPHNRKA
;
A
#
# COMPACT_ATOMS: atom_id res chain seq x y z
N MET A 1 46.95 -16.63 37.84
CA MET A 1 47.57 -15.68 36.90
C MET A 1 46.50 -15.20 35.93
N ILE A 2 46.51 -13.92 35.54
CA ILE A 2 45.54 -13.37 34.57
C ILE A 2 46.27 -13.20 33.24
N GLU A 3 45.84 -13.92 32.20
CA GLU A 3 46.37 -13.69 30.85
C GLU A 3 45.79 -12.38 30.29
N PHE A 4 46.66 -11.40 30.05
CA PHE A 4 46.27 -10.18 29.37
C PHE A 4 45.84 -10.48 27.93
N GLY A 5 44.55 -10.30 27.66
CA GLY A 5 43.97 -10.50 26.33
C GLY A 5 44.69 -9.65 25.28
N ARG A 6 45.49 -10.30 24.43
CA ARG A 6 46.22 -9.65 23.33
C ARG A 6 45.21 -8.98 22.39
N LYS A 7 45.09 -7.64 22.48
CA LYS A 7 44.31 -6.85 21.51
C LYS A 7 44.80 -7.20 20.11
N LYS A 8 43.92 -7.78 19.29
CA LYS A 8 44.26 -8.10 17.89
C LYS A 8 44.59 -6.80 17.19
N LYS A 9 45.73 -6.72 16.50
CA LYS A 9 46.07 -5.54 15.69
C LYS A 9 44.92 -5.32 14.67
N PRO A 10 44.43 -4.08 14.53
CA PRO A 10 43.34 -3.79 13.61
C PRO A 10 43.76 -4.16 12.18
N ARG A 11 42.86 -4.82 11.44
CA ARG A 11 43.09 -5.08 10.02
C ARG A 11 42.81 -3.77 9.27
N LEU A 12 43.86 -3.21 8.68
CA LEU A 12 43.79 -2.09 7.76
C LEU A 12 43.58 -2.61 6.34
N VAL A 13 42.72 -1.96 5.57
CA VAL A 13 42.50 -2.20 4.13
C VAL A 13 42.59 -0.87 3.40
N SER A 14 43.23 -0.85 2.24
CA SER A 14 43.28 0.34 1.39
C SER A 14 42.05 0.40 0.48
N ILE A 15 41.48 1.61 0.34
CA ILE A 15 40.36 1.88 -0.55
C ILE A 15 40.69 3.10 -1.41
N THR A 16 40.70 2.90 -2.73
CA THR A 16 41.13 3.92 -3.70
C THR A 16 40.01 4.82 -4.22
N ASN A 17 38.73 4.47 -3.99
CA ASN A 17 37.55 5.26 -4.39
C ASN A 17 36.52 5.30 -3.25
N PHE A 18 36.77 6.10 -2.21
CA PHE A 18 35.84 6.31 -1.09
C PHE A 18 35.19 7.71 -1.14
N ASP A 19 34.33 7.93 -2.12
CA ASP A 19 33.42 9.09 -2.17
C ASP A 19 31.97 8.65 -1.93
N ARG A 20 31.15 9.55 -1.36
CA ARG A 20 29.74 9.31 -1.02
C ARG A 20 28.84 9.04 -2.23
N GLN A 21 29.30 9.34 -3.44
CA GLN A 21 28.57 9.08 -4.69
C GLN A 21 29.04 7.81 -5.43
N ALA A 22 30.08 7.11 -4.92
CA ALA A 22 30.66 5.96 -5.60
C ALA A 22 29.72 4.72 -5.56
N LYS A 23 29.15 4.34 -6.72
CA LYS A 23 28.28 3.15 -6.85
C LYS A 23 28.98 1.81 -6.61
N CYS A 24 30.31 1.75 -6.67
CA CYS A 24 31.11 0.57 -6.37
C CYS A 24 32.39 1.00 -5.63
N ILE A 25 32.73 0.30 -4.55
CA ILE A 25 33.92 0.57 -3.73
C ILE A 25 34.91 -0.57 -3.95
N THR A 26 36.09 -0.24 -4.47
CA THR A 26 37.17 -1.22 -4.70
C THR A 26 38.03 -1.36 -3.45
N PHE A 27 38.11 -2.56 -2.90
CA PHE A 27 39.00 -2.91 -1.80
C PHE A 27 40.28 -3.55 -2.35
N THR A 28 41.46 -3.11 -1.86
CA THR A 28 42.73 -3.76 -2.20
C THR A 28 43.10 -4.78 -1.11
N GLU A 29 43.22 -6.05 -1.47
CA GLU A 29 43.58 -7.12 -0.52
C GLU A 29 45.01 -6.90 0.06
N PRO A 30 45.27 -7.21 1.34
CA PRO A 30 46.57 -6.96 1.98
C PRO A 30 47.77 -7.57 1.24
N GLU A 31 47.58 -8.75 0.66
CA GLU A 31 48.56 -9.48 -0.16
C GLU A 31 48.88 -8.72 -1.46
N THR A 32 47.89 -8.02 -2.03
CA THR A 32 48.06 -7.13 -3.19
C THR A 32 48.80 -5.85 -2.79
N ILE A 33 48.51 -5.28 -1.62
CA ILE A 33 49.26 -4.12 -1.09
C ILE A 33 50.73 -4.50 -0.85
N GLU A 34 51.01 -5.68 -0.30
CA GLU A 34 52.38 -6.16 -0.12
C GLU A 34 53.09 -6.40 -1.46
N ALA A 35 52.39 -6.90 -2.47
CA ALA A 35 52.93 -7.03 -3.83
C ALA A 35 53.27 -5.65 -4.44
N ILE A 36 52.44 -4.62 -4.23
CA ILE A 36 52.68 -3.27 -4.76
C ILE A 36 53.82 -2.56 -4.01
N ARG A 37 53.96 -2.75 -2.68
CA ARG A 37 55.15 -2.29 -1.93
C ARG A 37 56.45 -2.87 -2.50
N ARG A 38 56.46 -4.14 -2.88
CA ARG A 38 57.61 -4.81 -3.53
C ARG A 38 57.90 -4.27 -4.95
N LEU A 39 57.04 -3.42 -5.51
CA LEU A 39 57.25 -2.68 -6.76
C LEU A 39 57.72 -1.22 -6.54
N GLY A 40 57.95 -0.80 -5.29
CA GLY A 40 58.58 0.50 -4.95
C GLY A 40 57.63 1.63 -4.53
N TYR A 41 56.33 1.37 -4.38
CA TYR A 41 55.37 2.33 -3.85
C TYR A 41 55.49 2.50 -2.34
N ILE A 42 55.17 3.71 -1.84
CA ILE A 42 55.33 4.09 -0.44
C ILE A 42 53.99 4.05 0.29
N ASP A 43 54.00 3.90 1.61
CA ASP A 43 52.76 3.80 2.41
C ASP A 43 51.91 5.09 2.43
N SER A 44 52.45 6.21 1.95
CA SER A 44 51.70 7.45 1.64
C SER A 44 50.65 7.28 0.53
N ASP A 45 50.87 6.31 -0.36
CA ASP A 45 50.13 6.19 -1.63
C ASP A 45 48.81 5.40 -1.44
N PHE A 46 48.51 4.97 -0.21
CA PHE A 46 47.41 4.08 0.14
C PHE A 46 46.51 4.70 1.23
N ASN A 47 45.23 4.92 0.91
CA ASN A 47 44.21 5.34 1.88
C ASN A 47 43.77 4.16 2.76
N PHE A 48 44.59 3.81 3.75
CA PHE A 48 44.29 2.78 4.74
C PHE A 48 43.13 3.19 5.68
N ARG A 49 42.16 2.29 5.89
CA ARG A 49 41.13 2.40 6.94
C ARG A 49 40.95 1.07 7.68
N GLU A 50 40.57 1.15 8.95
CA GLU A 50 40.34 -0.05 9.78
C GLU A 50 39.03 -0.75 9.39
N VAL A 51 39.08 -2.07 9.23
CA VAL A 51 37.94 -2.92 8.85
C VAL A 51 36.75 -2.77 9.82
N GLU A 52 36.98 -2.40 11.08
CA GLU A 52 35.89 -2.20 12.05
C GLU A 52 35.05 -0.94 11.77
N THR A 53 35.59 0.05 11.05
CA THR A 53 34.81 1.23 10.60
C THR A 53 33.74 0.89 9.55
N PHE A 54 33.81 -0.29 8.93
CA PHE A 54 32.83 -0.79 7.96
C PHE A 54 31.72 -1.63 8.60
N LYS A 55 31.83 -1.98 9.89
CA LYS A 55 30.74 -2.59 10.67
C LYS A 55 29.74 -1.52 11.12
N THR A 56 29.07 -0.85 10.19
CA THR A 56 28.02 0.14 10.53
C THR A 56 26.82 -0.56 11.19
N PRO A 57 26.45 -0.23 12.44
CA PRO A 57 25.16 -0.64 13.02
C PRO A 57 24.00 0.21 12.45
N ALA A 58 24.32 1.31 11.77
CA ALA A 58 23.40 2.35 11.38
C ALA A 58 22.33 1.92 10.36
N THR A 59 22.65 1.01 9.43
CA THR A 59 21.73 0.61 8.35
C THR A 59 20.53 -0.18 8.86
N ASP A 60 20.75 -1.13 9.77
CA ASP A 60 19.66 -1.93 10.35
C ASP A 60 18.85 -1.09 11.35
N ILE A 61 19.50 -0.27 12.18
CA ILE A 61 18.81 0.60 13.14
C ILE A 61 17.93 1.64 12.41
N GLN A 62 18.43 2.29 11.36
CA GLN A 62 17.64 3.24 10.58
C GLN A 62 16.50 2.55 9.82
N THR A 63 16.74 1.37 9.23
CA THR A 63 15.68 0.62 8.53
C THR A 63 14.60 0.15 9.50
N ALA A 64 14.97 -0.36 10.67
CA ALA A 64 14.04 -0.74 11.74
C ALA A 64 13.24 0.47 12.25
N ALA A 65 13.91 1.62 12.46
CA ALA A 65 13.24 2.86 12.86
C ALA A 65 12.22 3.33 11.80
N ILE A 66 12.57 3.30 10.50
CA ILE A 66 11.65 3.67 9.40
C ILE A 66 10.45 2.70 9.33
N LEU A 67 10.67 1.39 9.51
CA LEU A 67 9.58 0.41 9.55
C LEU A 67 8.69 0.60 10.77
N HIS A 68 9.25 0.90 11.94
CA HIS A 68 8.50 1.22 13.16
C HIS A 68 7.70 2.52 13.01
N GLN A 69 8.29 3.58 12.44
CA GLN A 69 7.62 4.85 12.11
C GLN A 69 6.42 4.62 11.17
N ARG A 70 6.59 3.77 10.14
CA ARG A 70 5.51 3.36 9.22
C ARG A 70 4.41 2.57 9.95
N PHE A 71 4.76 1.67 10.87
CA PHE A 71 3.80 0.93 11.70
C PHE A 71 3.00 1.87 12.60
N LEU A 72 3.66 2.78 13.33
CA LEU A 72 2.99 3.79 14.16
C LEU A 72 2.05 4.67 13.33
N THR A 73 2.50 5.15 12.17
CA THR A 73 1.67 5.96 11.25
C THR A 73 0.44 5.18 10.75
N LYS A 74 0.60 3.89 10.42
CA LYS A 74 -0.50 3.02 9.99
C LYS A 74 -1.50 2.76 11.14
N ARG A 75 -1.01 2.52 12.36
CA ARG A 75 -1.82 2.37 13.58
C ARG A 75 -2.62 3.63 13.87
N GLN A 76 -1.97 4.80 13.82
CA GLN A 76 -2.59 6.10 14.05
C GLN A 76 -3.72 6.39 13.04
N LYS A 77 -3.49 6.14 11.75
CA LYS A 77 -4.54 6.27 10.72
C LYS A 77 -5.73 5.31 10.91
N MET A 78 -5.53 4.13 11.49
CA MET A 78 -6.65 3.26 11.88
C MET A 78 -7.42 3.82 13.07
N ILE A 79 -6.73 4.33 14.09
CA ILE A 79 -7.35 4.96 15.27
C ILE A 79 -8.20 6.17 14.83
N GLU A 80 -7.65 7.06 13.99
CA GLU A 80 -8.37 8.21 13.44
C GLU A 80 -9.60 7.82 12.61
N LYS A 81 -9.49 6.77 11.78
CA LYS A 81 -10.64 6.24 11.03
C LYS A 81 -11.71 5.67 11.97
N THR A 82 -11.32 4.95 13.01
CA THR A 82 -12.23 4.42 14.04
C THR A 82 -12.90 5.55 14.83
N ILE A 83 -12.18 6.62 15.18
CA ILE A 83 -12.74 7.81 15.84
C ILE A 83 -13.75 8.50 14.93
N LYS A 84 -13.41 8.75 13.65
CA LYS A 84 -14.35 9.35 12.68
C LYS A 84 -15.62 8.50 12.49
N MET A 85 -15.49 7.18 12.39
CA MET A 85 -16.64 6.26 12.33
C MET A 85 -17.48 6.26 13.62
N ARG A 86 -16.86 6.38 14.79
CA ARG A 86 -17.58 6.49 16.07
C ARG A 86 -18.32 7.82 16.17
N ILE A 87 -17.70 8.92 15.75
CA ILE A 87 -18.34 10.25 15.70
C ILE A 87 -19.57 10.21 14.78
N SER A 88 -19.45 9.70 13.54
CA SER A 88 -20.61 9.62 12.63
C SER A 88 -21.74 8.74 13.18
N VAL A 89 -21.43 7.65 13.91
CA VAL A 89 -22.43 6.80 14.57
C VAL A 89 -23.03 7.45 15.83
N ILE A 90 -22.33 8.38 16.47
CA ILE A 90 -22.84 9.15 17.62
C ILE A 90 -23.71 10.32 17.13
N ASP A 91 -23.33 11.00 16.05
CA ASP A 91 -24.15 12.07 15.47
C ASP A 91 -25.38 11.48 14.73
N GLU A 92 -25.31 10.27 14.15
CA GLU A 92 -26.49 9.48 13.73
C GLU A 92 -27.50 9.23 14.88
N LYS A 93 -27.09 9.32 16.16
CA LYS A 93 -27.98 9.24 17.32
C LYS A 93 -28.49 10.58 17.84
N LYS A 94 -27.87 11.71 17.46
CA LYS A 94 -28.32 13.05 17.88
C LYS A 94 -29.50 13.57 17.08
N PHE A 95 -29.60 13.17 15.82
CA PHE A 95 -30.80 13.41 15.02
C PHE A 95 -31.78 12.25 15.25
N PRO A 96 -33.09 12.51 15.48
CA PRO A 96 -34.08 11.44 15.52
C PRO A 96 -34.06 10.67 14.18
N GLU A 97 -34.13 9.33 14.23
CA GLU A 97 -34.10 8.52 13.00
C GLU A 97 -35.25 8.96 12.09
N LYS A 98 -34.93 9.32 10.84
CA LYS A 98 -35.92 9.82 9.86
C LYS A 98 -37.04 8.79 9.72
N ILE A 99 -38.27 9.17 10.13
CA ILE A 99 -39.46 8.32 10.17
C ILE A 99 -39.55 7.49 8.87
N SER A 100 -39.70 6.17 9.01
CA SER A 100 -39.69 5.27 7.85
C SER A 100 -40.78 5.62 6.85
N PRO A 101 -40.55 5.47 5.52
CA PRO A 101 -41.57 5.76 4.51
C PRO A 101 -42.89 5.04 4.74
N ILE A 102 -42.85 3.81 5.27
CA ILE A 102 -44.06 3.02 5.60
C ILE A 102 -44.87 3.71 6.70
N VAL A 103 -44.21 4.09 7.80
CA VAL A 103 -44.84 4.78 8.94
C VAL A 103 -45.42 6.14 8.51
N ARG A 104 -44.69 6.91 7.70
CA ARG A 104 -45.17 8.19 7.14
C ARG A 104 -46.42 8.06 6.27
N VAL A 105 -46.60 6.95 5.54
CA VAL A 105 -47.82 6.71 4.75
C VAL A 105 -49.02 6.44 5.64
N GLU A 106 -48.87 5.65 6.71
CA GLU A 106 -49.96 5.40 7.66
C GLU A 106 -50.27 6.60 8.57
N GLU A 107 -49.27 7.41 8.90
CA GLU A 107 -49.41 8.69 9.61
C GLU A 107 -50.19 9.71 8.77
N PHE A 108 -49.87 9.83 7.47
CA PHE A 108 -50.63 10.67 6.54
C PHE A 108 -52.08 10.20 6.36
N LYS A 109 -52.32 8.88 6.27
CA LYS A 109 -53.68 8.31 6.26
C LYS A 109 -54.45 8.64 7.54
N LEU A 110 -53.84 8.44 8.72
CA LEU A 110 -54.46 8.74 10.01
C LEU A 110 -54.88 10.22 10.10
N ASN A 111 -54.00 11.13 9.70
CA ASN A 111 -54.26 12.57 9.64
C ASN A 111 -55.45 12.92 8.71
N ASN A 112 -55.57 12.22 7.58
CA ASN A 112 -56.72 12.36 6.68
C ASN A 112 -58.01 11.77 7.27
N TYR A 113 -57.95 10.70 8.06
CA TYR A 113 -59.12 10.17 8.79
C TYR A 113 -59.58 11.11 9.91
N GLN A 114 -58.66 11.76 10.64
CA GLN A 114 -58.96 12.81 11.62
C GLN A 114 -59.71 13.98 10.96
N LYS A 115 -59.16 14.53 9.88
CA LYS A 115 -59.79 15.61 9.08
C LYS A 115 -61.13 15.23 8.46
N GLN A 116 -61.38 13.94 8.24
CA GLN A 116 -62.68 13.44 7.79
C GLN A 116 -63.70 13.23 8.92
N LEU A 117 -63.26 13.16 10.18
CA LEU A 117 -64.14 13.14 11.35
C LEU A 117 -64.55 14.57 11.72
N GLU A 118 -63.57 15.47 11.86
CA GLU A 118 -63.76 16.91 12.14
C GLU A 118 -64.78 17.52 11.16
N LYS A 119 -64.52 17.41 9.86
CA LYS A 119 -65.43 17.89 8.81
C LYS A 119 -66.81 17.24 8.81
N LEU A 120 -66.95 16.04 9.36
CA LEU A 120 -68.25 15.35 9.40
C LEU A 120 -69.12 15.89 10.54
N GLU A 121 -68.52 16.25 11.67
CA GLU A 121 -69.22 16.89 12.78
C GLU A 121 -69.52 18.38 12.46
N GLU A 122 -68.59 19.11 11.82
CA GLU A 122 -68.83 20.46 11.28
C GLU A 122 -70.01 20.52 10.28
N ASN A 123 -69.94 19.70 9.21
CA ASN A 123 -71.01 19.68 8.19
C ASN A 123 -72.30 19.08 8.72
N GLY A 124 -72.23 18.18 9.70
CA GLY A 124 -73.39 17.65 10.42
C GLY A 124 -74.16 18.75 11.14
N ASN A 125 -73.46 19.55 11.94
CA ASN A 125 -74.04 20.67 12.68
C ASN A 125 -74.61 21.74 11.73
N LEU A 126 -73.90 22.08 10.66
CA LEU A 126 -74.39 23.00 9.62
C LEU A 126 -75.65 22.47 8.90
N ALA A 127 -75.77 21.15 8.71
CA ALA A 127 -76.95 20.53 8.11
C ALA A 127 -78.15 20.49 9.08
N LEU A 128 -77.91 20.38 10.39
CA LEU A 128 -78.94 20.51 11.43
C LEU A 128 -79.45 21.96 11.51
N GLU A 129 -78.55 22.95 11.52
CA GLU A 129 -78.89 24.38 11.48
C GLU A 129 -79.77 24.71 10.26
N LYS A 130 -79.37 24.27 9.06
CA LYS A 130 -80.16 24.46 7.82
C LYS A 130 -81.52 23.76 7.86
N LEU A 131 -81.62 22.56 8.45
CA LEU A 131 -82.90 21.88 8.61
C LEU A 131 -83.83 22.65 9.55
N ALA A 132 -83.30 23.20 10.64
CA ALA A 132 -84.07 24.02 11.57
C ALA A 132 -84.60 25.28 10.90
N ILE A 133 -83.74 26.03 10.20
CA ILE A 133 -84.12 27.25 9.46
C ILE A 133 -85.24 26.93 8.44
N MET A 134 -85.09 25.87 7.64
CA MET A 134 -86.11 25.49 6.64
C MET A 134 -87.45 25.11 7.29
N LYS A 135 -87.45 24.26 8.32
CA LYS A 135 -88.67 23.81 9.00
C LYS A 135 -89.39 24.94 9.74
N LEU A 136 -88.64 25.84 10.37
CA LEU A 136 -89.20 27.04 11.02
C LEU A 136 -89.77 28.02 9.98
N HIS A 137 -89.14 28.17 8.81
CA HIS A 137 -89.68 29.00 7.71
C HIS A 137 -90.95 28.39 7.09
N ASP A 138 -91.01 27.07 6.88
CA ASP A 138 -92.24 26.38 6.45
C ASP A 138 -93.38 26.67 7.45
N LEU A 139 -93.09 26.55 8.75
CA LEU A 139 -94.04 26.74 9.85
C LEU A 139 -94.47 28.22 10.02
N PHE A 140 -93.57 29.17 9.78
CA PHE A 140 -93.88 30.61 9.66
C PHE A 140 -94.79 30.91 8.46
N CYS A 141 -94.53 30.27 7.31
CA CYS A 141 -95.37 30.37 6.14
C CYS A 141 -96.76 29.77 6.39
N TYR A 142 -96.88 28.67 7.15
CA TYR A 142 -98.19 28.14 7.55
C TYR A 142 -98.96 29.09 8.45
N GLN A 143 -98.34 29.69 9.49
CA GLN A 143 -98.96 30.73 10.33
C GLN A 143 -99.41 31.92 9.50
N THR A 144 -98.48 32.55 8.78
CA THR A 144 -98.74 33.72 7.93
C THR A 144 -99.85 33.45 6.93
N ASN A 145 -99.94 32.24 6.37
CA ASN A 145 -101.02 31.86 5.46
C ASN A 145 -102.32 31.51 6.19
N LEU A 146 -102.28 31.01 7.42
CA LEU A 146 -103.46 30.74 8.25
C LEU A 146 -104.10 32.05 8.74
N GLU A 147 -103.29 33.01 9.19
CA GLU A 147 -103.68 34.39 9.49
C GLU A 147 -104.26 35.09 8.25
N LYS A 148 -103.56 35.04 7.11
CA LYS A 148 -104.10 35.55 5.83
C LYS A 148 -105.40 34.85 5.46
N ASN A 149 -105.54 33.54 5.68
CA ASN A 149 -106.78 32.82 5.42
C ASN A 149 -107.89 33.13 6.44
N GLN A 150 -107.57 33.51 7.68
CA GLN A 150 -108.51 34.06 8.65
C GLN A 150 -108.95 35.45 8.20
N MET A 151 -108.03 36.38 7.95
CA MET A 151 -108.33 37.71 7.39
C MET A 151 -109.06 37.64 6.04
N ILE A 152 -108.80 36.63 5.21
CA ILE A 152 -109.52 36.42 3.94
C ILE A 152 -110.90 35.81 4.19
N LYS A 153 -111.08 34.93 5.18
CA LYS A 153 -112.40 34.45 5.61
C LYS A 153 -113.22 35.54 6.30
N GLU A 154 -112.58 36.44 7.05
CA GLU A 154 -113.20 37.61 7.64
C GLU A 154 -113.55 38.61 6.55
N ARG A 155 -112.62 38.96 5.65
CA ARG A 155 -112.97 39.73 4.45
C ARG A 155 -113.98 39.04 3.54
N PHE A 156 -114.12 37.72 3.55
CA PHE A 156 -115.22 37.03 2.85
C PHE A 156 -116.51 37.07 3.67
N LYS A 157 -116.51 37.06 5.01
CA LYS A 157 -117.69 37.43 5.80
C LYS A 157 -118.09 38.88 5.52
N ASP A 158 -117.15 39.81 5.55
CA ASP A 158 -117.36 41.22 5.23
C ASP A 158 -117.82 41.38 3.79
N PHE A 159 -117.30 40.59 2.84
CA PHE A 159 -117.67 40.67 1.42
C PHE A 159 -118.88 39.80 1.05
N ASP A 160 -119.33 38.87 1.91
CA ASP A 160 -120.60 38.14 1.80
C ASP A 160 -121.71 38.86 2.57
N GLN A 161 -121.40 39.63 3.62
CA GLN A 161 -122.27 40.62 4.24
C GLN A 161 -122.41 41.83 3.32
N LEU A 162 -121.29 42.35 2.80
CA LEU A 162 -121.31 43.40 1.79
C LEU A 162 -121.85 42.86 0.46
N ASN A 163 -121.79 41.58 0.09
CA ASN A 163 -122.60 40.99 -1.00
C ASN A 163 -124.00 40.53 -0.57
N GLN A 164 -124.38 40.59 0.72
CA GLN A 164 -125.79 40.62 1.08
C GLN A 164 -126.30 42.03 0.77
N GLU A 165 -125.67 43.07 1.33
CA GLU A 165 -125.89 44.49 1.00
C GLU A 165 -125.72 44.80 -0.51
N LYS A 166 -124.89 44.03 -1.22
CA LYS A 166 -124.54 44.20 -2.64
C LYS A 166 -124.94 43.01 -3.52
N ASN A 167 -125.83 42.13 -3.08
CA ASN A 167 -126.84 41.52 -3.98
C ASN A 167 -128.20 42.18 -3.74
N HIS A 168 -128.35 42.86 -2.60
CA HIS A 168 -129.23 44.01 -2.37
C HIS A 168 -128.71 45.28 -3.12
N PHE A 169 -127.59 45.18 -3.90
CA PHE A 169 -126.97 46.17 -4.84
C PHE A 169 -126.21 45.60 -6.14
N VAL A 170 -124.91 45.06 -6.15
CA VAL A 170 -123.98 44.41 -7.26
C VAL A 170 -122.86 43.14 -7.14
N SER A 171 -121.36 43.12 -7.26
CA SER A 171 -120.09 42.01 -7.54
C SER A 171 -118.30 42.05 -7.38
N CYS A 172 -117.18 41.23 -7.94
CA CYS A 172 -115.62 40.63 -7.52
C CYS A 172 -113.96 40.61 -8.20
N VAL A 173 -112.75 39.78 -7.88
CA VAL A 173 -111.03 39.84 -7.95
C VAL A 173 -109.71 38.81 -8.54
N ARG A 174 -108.21 38.82 -8.34
CA ARG A 174 -106.80 38.16 -9.08
C ARG A 174 -105.17 37.71 -8.50
N LYS A 175 -103.88 37.28 -9.16
CA LYS A 175 -102.35 36.58 -8.74
C LYS A 175 -100.70 36.54 -9.49
N LYS A 176 -99.41 35.81 -9.19
CA LYS A 176 -97.79 35.72 -9.79
C LYS A 176 -96.36 34.75 -9.31
N SER A 177 -94.93 34.71 -9.78
CA SER A 177 -93.47 33.84 -9.48
C SER A 177 -91.81 33.95 -10.15
N PHE A 178 -90.52 33.22 -9.87
CA PHE A 178 -88.87 33.26 -10.34
C PHE A 178 -87.46 32.12 -10.20
N ASP A 179 -85.99 32.21 -10.52
CA ASP A 179 -84.62 31.17 -10.64
C ASP A 179 -82.83 31.33 -10.38
N SER A 180 -81.64 30.63 -10.97
CA SER A 180 -80.03 30.14 -10.60
C SER A 180 -78.45 30.25 -11.43
N ASN A 181 -77.02 29.75 -11.49
CA ASN A 181 -75.68 28.76 -11.09
C ASN A 181 -73.93 28.91 -11.52
N ASP A 182 -72.70 28.05 -11.30
CA ASP A 182 -70.98 28.11 -11.49
C ASP A 182 -69.75 26.83 -11.72
N GLN A 183 -68.27 26.49 -11.78
CA GLN A 183 -66.60 26.80 -11.67
C GLN A 183 -65.16 25.79 -12.11
N LEU A 184 -63.66 25.96 -12.02
CA LEU A 184 -62.24 25.13 -12.52
C LEU A 184 -60.49 25.15 -12.09
N PRO A 185 -59.27 24.35 -12.54
CA PRO A 185 -57.66 24.06 -12.07
C PRO A 185 -56.08 23.79 -12.90
N LYS A 186 -54.69 23.40 -12.44
CA LYS A 186 -53.09 23.16 -13.06
C LYS A 186 -51.64 22.43 -12.30
N ILE A 187 -50.16 22.12 -12.45
CA ILE A 187 -48.65 21.89 -13.24
C ILE A 187 -47.14 21.25 -12.51
N SER A 188 -45.67 20.94 -12.66
CA SER A 188 -44.12 20.77 -13.41
C SER A 188 -42.65 19.98 -12.74
N CYS A 189 -41.17 19.71 -12.89
CA CYS A 189 -39.63 19.64 -13.64
C CYS A 189 -38.09 18.87 -13.10
N HIS A 190 -36.67 18.73 -13.66
CA HIS A 190 -35.18 17.95 -13.24
C HIS A 190 -33.47 18.05 -13.85
N GLU A 191 -32.16 17.40 -13.45
CA GLU A 191 -30.49 17.45 -13.95
C GLU A 191 -28.98 16.54 -13.49
N SER A 192 -27.58 16.42 -14.05
CA SER A 192 -25.95 16.08 -13.57
C SER A 192 -24.46 15.35 -14.28
N ASN A 193 -22.98 15.39 -13.93
CA ASN A 193 -21.51 14.65 -14.48
C ASN A 193 -19.76 14.64 -13.98
N TYR A 194 -18.51 13.92 -14.46
CA TYR A 194 -16.82 13.88 -14.07
C TYR A 194 -15.35 13.01 -14.68
N SER A 195 -13.85 13.16 -14.50
CA SER A 195 -12.40 12.24 -14.85
C SER A 195 -10.61 12.51 -14.72
N THR A 196 -9.39 11.62 -14.87
CA THR A 196 -7.69 11.67 -15.27
C THR A 196 -6.08 11.10 -14.65
N ASN A 197 -4.76 10.77 -15.32
CA ASN A 197 -3.04 10.81 -15.06
C ASN A 197 -1.56 9.73 -14.97
N SER A 198 -0.11 9.96 -15.37
CA SER A 198 1.55 9.61 -14.99
C SER A 198 3.00 8.57 -15.35
N MET A 199 4.48 8.89 -15.40
CA MET A 199 6.14 8.38 -15.13
C MET A 199 7.57 7.49 -15.81
N ASN A 200 9.07 7.59 -15.58
CA ASN A 200 10.52 6.75 -16.03
C ASN A 200 12.29 6.90 -15.62
N HIS A 201 13.58 6.15 -15.98
CA HIS A 201 15.26 6.07 -15.51
C HIS A 201 16.87 5.59 -16.26
N TYR A 202 18.22 5.14 -15.73
CA TYR A 202 19.94 5.17 -16.10
C TYR A 202 21.28 3.94 -16.03
N ASP A 203 22.79 3.69 -16.11
CA ASP A 203 24.47 4.06 -16.35
C ASP A 203 26.02 3.09 -16.20
N TYR A 204 27.46 3.18 -16.72
CA TYR A 204 29.05 2.48 -16.41
C TYR A 204 30.74 2.54 -17.14
N SER A 205 32.11 1.96 -16.80
CA SER A 205 33.77 1.96 -17.41
C SER A 205 35.33 1.04 -17.12
N SER A 206 36.77 1.11 -17.61
CA SER A 206 38.31 0.26 -17.42
C SER A 206 40.06 0.47 -17.94
N ASN A 207 41.36 -0.33 -17.76
CA ASN A 207 43.09 -0.21 -18.14
C ASN A 207 44.50 -1.37 -18.08
N LEU A 208 46.02 -1.64 -18.21
CA LEU A 208 47.73 -1.31 -18.47
C LEU A 208 49.22 -2.38 -18.68
N SER A 209 50.73 -2.18 -18.85
CA SER A 209 52.19 -3.16 -19.03
C SER A 209 54.01 -2.90 -19.08
N GLY A 210 55.26 -3.80 -19.26
CA GLY A 210 57.01 -3.71 -19.18
C GLY A 210 58.47 -4.65 -19.79
N ARG A 211 60.00 -4.59 -19.59
CA ARG A 211 61.49 -5.27 -20.27
C ARG A 211 63.27 -5.42 -19.78
N MET A 212 64.53 -6.13 -20.33
CA MET A 212 66.29 -6.23 -20.06
C MET A 212 67.62 -7.26 -20.79
N GLY A 213 69.14 -7.57 -20.89
CA GLY A 213 70.88 -7.40 -20.69
C GLY A 213 72.37 -8.47 -20.98
N ASN A 214 73.90 -8.32 -21.15
CA ASN A 214 75.36 -9.31 -21.29
C ASN A 214 77.20 -9.10 -21.48
N CYS A 215 78.44 -10.00 -21.54
CA CYS A 215 80.20 -9.92 -21.73
C CYS A 215 81.57 -11.15 -21.86
N ASN A 216 83.09 -11.44 -21.99
CA ASN A 216 84.81 -11.15 -22.28
C ASN A 216 86.32 -12.24 -22.37
N SER A 217 87.82 -12.09 -22.70
CA SER A 217 89.29 -13.09 -22.82
C SER A 217 91.12 -12.84 -23.04
N ASN A 218 92.39 -13.73 -23.13
CA ASN A 218 94.14 -13.60 -23.37
C ASN A 218 95.61 -14.74 -23.52
N GLY A 219 97.13 -14.62 -23.79
CA GLY A 219 98.61 -15.60 -23.91
C GLY A 219 100.42 -15.40 -24.22
N LEU A 220 101.69 -16.30 -24.26
CA LEU A 220 103.45 -16.19 -24.53
C LEU A 220 104.92 -17.32 -24.69
N SER A 221 106.45 -17.19 -24.89
CA SER A 221 107.92 -18.19 -25.01
C SER A 221 109.73 -17.98 -25.34
N LEU A 222 110.99 -18.89 -25.41
CA LEU A 222 112.75 -18.82 -25.64
C LEU A 222 114.12 -20.05 -25.90
N SER A 223 115.63 -20.36 -26.06
CA SER A 223 117.39 -20.12 -26.12
C SER A 223 118.87 -21.10 -26.68
N ASN A 224 120.42 -21.07 -26.50
CA ASN A 224 121.92 -21.68 -27.24
C ASN A 224 123.66 -22.21 -26.75
N TRP A 225 125.01 -22.51 -27.47
CA TRP A 225 126.60 -23.26 -27.21
C TRP A 225 128.38 -23.16 -27.83
N HIS A 226 129.69 -23.96 -27.66
CA HIS A 226 131.41 -23.92 -28.16
C HIS A 226 132.95 -24.95 -27.97
N ASP A 227 134.37 -24.95 -28.59
CA ASP A 227 136.09 -25.37 -28.33
C ASP A 227 137.55 -26.26 -29.06
N MET A 228 139.08 -26.30 -28.84
CA MET A 228 140.56 -27.04 -29.52
C MET A 228 142.38 -27.13 -29.13
N LYS A 229 143.65 -27.87 -29.67
CA LYS A 229 145.45 -27.78 -29.79
C LYS A 229 146.94 -28.91 -29.78
N CYS A 230 148.41 -28.89 -30.31
CA CYS A 230 149.97 -29.75 -30.11
C CYS A 230 151.67 -29.78 -30.89
N THR A 231 153.07 -30.40 -30.59
CA THR A 231 154.63 -30.76 -31.37
C THR A 231 156.41 -31.11 -30.90
N GLN A 232 157.68 -31.72 -31.56
CA GLN A 232 159.47 -31.78 -31.47
C GLN A 232 160.84 -32.99 -31.85
N ILE A 233 162.39 -33.11 -32.08
CA ILE A 233 163.69 -34.23 -32.56
C ILE A 233 164.51 -35.53 -31.85
N ASN A 234 165.61 -35.58 -31.02
CA ASN A 234 165.91 -36.82 -30.16
C ASN A 234 164.97 -36.71 -28.96
N THR A 235 164.68 -35.46 -28.64
CA THR A 235 163.37 -34.87 -28.35
C THR A 235 162.26 -34.99 -29.45
N LEU A 236 162.31 -35.89 -30.47
CA LEU A 236 161.27 -36.49 -31.41
C LEU A 236 161.23 -37.94 -31.04
N LYS A 237 162.26 -38.58 -30.46
CA LYS A 237 162.05 -39.89 -29.86
C LYS A 237 161.44 -39.75 -28.47
N ASN A 238 162.06 -38.91 -27.63
CA ASN A 238 161.49 -38.44 -26.36
C ASN A 238 160.37 -37.40 -26.51
N SER A 239 160.18 -36.76 -27.67
CA SER A 239 158.84 -36.21 -27.94
C SER A 239 157.90 -37.18 -28.63
N PHE A 240 158.31 -38.19 -29.43
CA PHE A 240 157.35 -39.19 -29.94
C PHE A 240 156.71 -39.90 -28.77
N TYR A 241 157.49 -40.39 -27.79
CA TYR A 241 156.90 -40.93 -26.58
C TYR A 241 156.09 -39.88 -25.81
N LYS A 242 156.56 -38.63 -25.63
CA LYS A 242 155.76 -37.55 -25.01
C LYS A 242 154.65 -36.97 -25.91
N HIS A 243 154.46 -37.44 -27.14
CA HIS A 243 153.52 -36.95 -28.16
C HIS A 243 152.48 -38.01 -28.43
N GLU A 244 152.88 -39.28 -28.43
CA GLU A 244 152.07 -40.48 -28.27
C GLU A 244 151.42 -40.48 -26.88
N GLU A 245 152.17 -40.21 -25.80
CA GLU A 245 151.63 -40.01 -24.45
C GLU A 245 150.74 -38.76 -24.37
N LYS A 246 151.10 -37.64 -25.02
CA LYS A 246 150.17 -36.49 -25.15
C LYS A 246 148.96 -36.80 -26.01
N ILE A 247 149.07 -37.60 -27.08
CA ILE A 247 147.95 -38.05 -27.91
C ILE A 247 147.05 -38.96 -27.08
N ARG A 248 147.61 -39.91 -26.33
CA ARG A 248 146.86 -40.80 -25.44
C ARG A 248 146.17 -39.99 -24.35
N THR A 249 146.89 -39.11 -23.67
CA THR A 249 146.32 -38.19 -22.65
C THR A 249 145.29 -37.23 -23.26
N ALA A 250 145.46 -36.78 -24.52
CA ALA A 250 144.49 -35.92 -25.22
C ALA A 250 143.27 -36.71 -25.72
N ALA A 251 143.43 -37.98 -26.09
CA ALA A 251 142.36 -38.90 -26.44
C ALA A 251 141.56 -39.28 -25.19
N GLU A 252 142.22 -39.67 -24.10
CA GLU A 252 141.64 -39.89 -22.77
C GLU A 252 140.89 -38.63 -22.28
N ARG A 253 141.50 -37.43 -22.42
CA ARG A 253 140.83 -36.16 -22.08
C ARG A 253 139.66 -35.85 -23.00
N LYS A 254 139.79 -36.08 -24.31
CA LYS A 254 138.70 -35.89 -25.28
C LYS A 254 137.55 -36.84 -24.96
N GLU A 255 137.83 -38.11 -24.70
CA GLU A 255 136.85 -39.11 -24.30
C GLU A 255 136.18 -38.72 -22.98
N MET A 256 136.94 -38.31 -21.96
CA MET A 256 136.39 -37.79 -20.70
C MET A 256 135.55 -36.50 -20.89
N ILE A 257 135.87 -35.67 -21.88
CA ILE A 257 135.07 -34.49 -22.25
C ILE A 257 133.81 -34.90 -23.01
N ASP A 258 133.91 -35.83 -23.96
CA ASP A 258 132.80 -36.32 -24.77
C ASP A 258 131.81 -37.14 -23.91
N GLN A 259 132.30 -37.96 -22.97
CA GLN A 259 131.49 -38.63 -21.94
C GLN A 259 130.78 -37.61 -21.01
N LYS A 260 131.48 -36.56 -20.54
CA LYS A 260 130.86 -35.49 -19.74
C LYS A 260 129.81 -34.69 -20.53
N ASN A 261 130.10 -34.37 -21.79
CA ASN A 261 129.19 -33.69 -22.71
C ASN A 261 127.94 -34.55 -22.97
N HIS A 262 128.11 -35.85 -23.17
CA HIS A 262 127.02 -36.81 -23.37
C HIS A 262 126.16 -36.95 -22.10
N SER A 263 126.78 -37.08 -20.92
CA SER A 263 126.08 -37.10 -19.63
C SER A 263 125.28 -35.81 -19.40
N ALA A 264 125.89 -34.64 -19.61
CA ALA A 264 125.24 -33.34 -19.47
C ALA A 264 124.14 -33.09 -20.53
N LEU A 265 124.20 -33.76 -21.69
CA LEU A 265 123.14 -33.75 -22.69
C LEU A 265 121.97 -34.65 -22.25
N CYS A 266 122.25 -35.85 -21.76
CA CYS A 266 121.23 -36.75 -21.21
C CYS A 266 120.48 -36.13 -20.03
N GLU A 267 121.20 -35.48 -19.10
CA GLU A 267 120.61 -34.76 -17.98
C GLU A 267 119.70 -33.59 -18.44
N LYS A 268 120.10 -32.85 -19.48
CA LYS A 268 119.29 -31.79 -20.10
C LYS A 268 118.04 -32.34 -20.83
N ILE A 269 118.12 -33.55 -21.40
CA ILE A 269 116.97 -34.23 -22.00
C ILE A 269 116.01 -34.68 -20.89
N GLN A 270 116.50 -35.36 -19.86
CA GLN A 270 115.72 -35.79 -18.70
C GLN A 270 115.00 -34.61 -18.03
N MET A 271 115.70 -33.50 -17.76
CA MET A 271 115.10 -32.27 -17.24
C MET A 271 114.02 -31.66 -18.15
N ARG A 272 114.10 -31.84 -19.48
CA ARG A 272 113.05 -31.39 -20.41
C ARG A 272 111.85 -32.32 -20.37
N GLU A 273 112.06 -33.63 -20.35
CA GLU A 273 111.00 -34.60 -20.22
C GLU A 273 110.22 -34.45 -18.91
N ASP A 274 110.90 -34.28 -17.78
CA ASP A 274 110.23 -34.22 -16.48
C ASP A 274 109.47 -32.91 -16.29
N ARG A 275 109.96 -31.81 -16.88
CA ARG A 275 109.17 -30.57 -17.04
C ARG A 275 107.94 -30.79 -17.93
N PHE A 276 108.06 -31.56 -19.00
CA PHE A 276 106.93 -31.88 -19.89
C PHE A 276 105.90 -32.79 -19.21
N LYS A 277 106.34 -33.82 -18.47
CA LYS A 277 105.50 -34.70 -17.64
C LYS A 277 104.72 -33.86 -16.62
N CYS A 278 105.41 -33.03 -15.82
CA CYS A 278 104.76 -32.14 -14.86
C CYS A 278 103.75 -31.18 -15.50
N SER A 279 104.10 -30.53 -16.62
CA SER A 279 103.20 -29.63 -17.36
C SER A 279 101.96 -30.35 -17.91
N SER A 280 102.15 -31.55 -18.47
CA SER A 280 101.07 -32.41 -18.97
C SER A 280 100.15 -32.87 -17.83
N GLU A 281 100.70 -33.32 -16.71
CA GLU A 281 99.92 -33.69 -15.52
C GLU A 281 99.10 -32.52 -14.96
N ILE A 282 99.70 -31.34 -14.82
CA ILE A 282 98.99 -30.13 -14.35
C ILE A 282 97.85 -29.79 -15.31
N THR A 283 98.10 -29.87 -16.62
CA THR A 283 97.07 -29.64 -17.66
C THR A 283 95.95 -30.69 -17.59
N GLN A 284 96.27 -31.96 -17.35
CA GLN A 284 95.29 -33.03 -17.19
C GLN A 284 94.46 -32.87 -15.91
N LYS A 285 95.10 -32.55 -14.77
CA LYS A 285 94.45 -32.28 -13.49
C LYS A 285 93.49 -31.08 -13.61
N MET A 286 93.96 -29.95 -14.14
CA MET A 286 93.11 -28.77 -14.41
C MET A 286 91.92 -29.08 -15.35
N LYS A 287 92.13 -29.90 -16.38
CA LYS A 287 91.05 -30.34 -17.29
C LYS A 287 90.04 -31.26 -16.59
N HIS A 288 90.52 -32.18 -15.76
CA HIS A 288 89.67 -33.05 -14.95
C HIS A 288 88.83 -32.23 -13.96
N ASP A 289 89.45 -31.33 -13.20
CA ASP A 289 88.76 -30.53 -12.19
C ASP A 289 87.76 -29.55 -12.80
N TYR A 290 88.06 -28.99 -13.98
CA TYR A 290 87.08 -28.23 -14.75
C TYR A 290 85.87 -29.09 -15.16
N LEU A 291 86.09 -30.31 -15.66
CA LEU A 291 85.01 -31.23 -16.05
C LEU A 291 84.19 -31.71 -14.85
N GLU A 292 84.84 -32.00 -13.72
CA GLU A 292 84.18 -32.43 -12.49
C GLU A 292 83.35 -31.30 -11.86
N ASN A 293 83.87 -30.06 -11.83
CA ASN A 293 83.14 -28.89 -11.39
C ASN A 293 81.98 -28.52 -12.35
N LYS A 294 82.17 -28.66 -13.66
CA LYS A 294 81.10 -28.54 -14.66
C LYS A 294 80.02 -29.60 -14.44
N GLY A 295 80.40 -30.84 -14.13
CA GLY A 295 79.50 -31.93 -13.75
C GLY A 295 78.73 -31.67 -12.45
N LYS A 296 79.41 -31.20 -11.38
CA LYS A 296 78.80 -30.75 -10.12
C LYS A 296 77.79 -29.62 -10.36
N MET A 297 78.12 -28.66 -11.20
CA MET A 297 77.26 -27.53 -11.58
C MET A 297 76.03 -27.99 -12.37
N ILE A 298 76.19 -28.88 -13.36
CA ILE A 298 75.07 -29.46 -14.13
C ILE A 298 74.15 -30.28 -13.21
N LYS A 299 74.71 -31.11 -12.32
CA LYS A 299 73.93 -31.86 -11.31
C LYS A 299 73.14 -30.92 -10.38
N LYS A 300 73.71 -29.80 -9.93
CA LYS A 300 73.00 -28.75 -9.16
C LYS A 300 71.86 -28.11 -9.97
N ARG A 301 72.10 -27.72 -11.23
CA ARG A 301 71.06 -27.16 -12.12
C ARG A 301 69.92 -28.16 -12.35
N ALA A 302 70.23 -29.42 -12.64
CA ALA A 302 69.23 -30.47 -12.86
C ALA A 302 68.35 -30.72 -11.62
N LYS A 303 68.93 -30.75 -10.41
CA LYS A 303 68.16 -30.84 -9.15
C LYS A 303 67.25 -29.61 -8.95
N SER A 304 67.74 -28.40 -9.24
CA SER A 304 66.93 -27.17 -9.14
C SER A 304 65.76 -27.15 -10.13
N VAL A 305 65.96 -27.62 -11.37
CA VAL A 305 64.88 -27.71 -12.38
C VAL A 305 63.85 -28.76 -11.99
N ARG A 306 64.26 -29.92 -11.45
CA ARG A 306 63.32 -30.94 -10.92
C ARG A 306 62.46 -30.37 -9.80
N LYS A 307 63.08 -29.78 -8.77
CA LYS A 307 62.33 -29.15 -7.67
C LYS A 307 61.36 -28.08 -8.17
N LYS A 308 61.79 -27.17 -9.06
CA LYS A 308 60.89 -26.16 -9.64
C LYS A 308 59.70 -26.77 -10.39
N LYS A 309 59.86 -27.94 -11.03
CA LYS A 309 58.76 -28.66 -11.69
C LYS A 309 57.81 -29.28 -10.66
N GLU A 310 58.36 -29.88 -9.60
CA GLU A 310 57.62 -30.44 -8.46
C GLU A 310 56.81 -29.34 -7.74
N ASP A 311 57.45 -28.23 -7.35
CA ASP A 311 56.81 -27.03 -6.76
C ASP A 311 55.64 -26.48 -7.61
N ILE A 312 55.73 -26.58 -8.95
CA ILE A 312 54.68 -26.13 -9.89
C ILE A 312 53.53 -27.15 -9.99
N ILE A 313 53.81 -28.44 -9.87
CA ILE A 313 52.79 -29.50 -9.89
C ILE A 313 51.99 -29.47 -8.58
N GLU A 314 52.67 -29.34 -7.44
CA GLU A 314 52.06 -29.21 -6.11
C GLU A 314 51.11 -28.01 -6.05
N ARG A 315 51.57 -26.80 -6.41
CA ARG A 315 50.72 -25.60 -6.49
C ARG A 315 49.51 -25.73 -7.43
N LYS A 316 49.62 -26.53 -8.50
CA LYS A 316 48.49 -26.82 -9.39
C LYS A 316 47.50 -27.78 -8.76
N ALA A 317 47.96 -28.82 -8.06
CA ALA A 317 47.11 -29.72 -7.29
C ALA A 317 46.36 -28.96 -6.18
N ASP A 318 47.07 -28.17 -5.37
CA ASP A 318 46.49 -27.35 -4.31
C ASP A 318 45.45 -26.36 -4.87
N SER A 319 45.81 -25.60 -5.90
CA SER A 319 44.89 -24.67 -6.55
C SER A 319 43.64 -25.38 -7.09
N THR A 320 43.78 -26.59 -7.62
CA THR A 320 42.64 -27.38 -8.09
C THR A 320 41.75 -27.83 -6.92
N TYR A 321 42.35 -28.29 -5.82
CA TYR A 321 41.65 -28.73 -4.62
C TYR A 321 40.93 -27.58 -3.89
N PHE A 322 41.59 -26.43 -3.70
CA PHE A 322 40.97 -25.24 -3.10
C PHE A 322 39.84 -24.67 -3.99
N ASN A 323 39.98 -24.72 -5.32
CA ASN A 323 38.89 -24.34 -6.22
C ASN A 323 37.69 -25.30 -6.15
N TYR A 324 37.92 -26.62 -6.03
CA TYR A 324 36.85 -27.59 -5.77
C TYR A 324 36.16 -27.30 -4.43
N LEU A 325 36.92 -27.10 -3.35
CA LEU A 325 36.38 -26.84 -2.01
C LEU A 325 35.57 -25.53 -1.96
N ARG A 326 36.06 -24.46 -2.60
CA ARG A 326 35.32 -23.20 -2.77
C ARG A 326 33.99 -23.44 -3.50
N LYS A 327 34.01 -24.10 -4.67
CA LYS A 327 32.79 -24.40 -5.45
C LYS A 327 31.79 -25.27 -4.70
N ARG A 328 32.25 -26.25 -3.91
CA ARG A 328 31.42 -27.06 -3.02
C ARG A 328 30.73 -26.20 -1.96
N ASN A 329 31.47 -25.33 -1.29
CA ASN A 329 30.94 -24.44 -0.26
C ASN A 329 29.93 -23.42 -0.85
N GLU A 330 30.21 -22.86 -2.02
CA GLU A 330 29.27 -22.00 -2.75
C GLU A 330 27.98 -22.74 -3.13
N ALA A 331 28.07 -23.98 -3.60
CA ALA A 331 26.90 -24.80 -3.92
C ALA A 331 26.06 -25.11 -2.67
N GLU A 332 26.69 -25.41 -1.54
CA GLU A 332 26.00 -25.65 -0.27
C GLU A 332 25.33 -24.38 0.28
N GLN A 333 25.98 -23.22 0.17
CA GLN A 333 25.37 -21.93 0.52
C GLN A 333 24.17 -21.61 -0.37
N LYS A 334 24.26 -21.82 -1.69
CA LYS A 334 23.14 -21.67 -2.63
C LYS A 334 21.99 -22.64 -2.31
N LEU A 335 22.28 -23.88 -1.93
CA LEU A 335 21.27 -24.84 -1.48
C LEU A 335 20.53 -24.35 -0.22
N LYS A 336 21.28 -23.86 0.78
CA LYS A 336 20.73 -23.30 2.03
C LYS A 336 19.85 -22.07 1.76
N GLN A 337 20.31 -21.14 0.92
CA GLN A 337 19.54 -19.97 0.47
C GLN A 337 18.25 -20.38 -0.24
N ASN A 338 18.34 -21.29 -1.23
CA ASN A 338 17.17 -21.82 -1.96
C ASN A 338 16.13 -22.47 -1.04
N ASN A 339 16.56 -23.16 0.02
CA ASN A 339 15.66 -23.78 0.98
C ASN A 339 15.00 -22.75 1.91
N ILE A 340 15.73 -21.73 2.36
CA ILE A 340 15.18 -20.59 3.11
C ILE A 340 14.16 -19.83 2.25
N GLU A 341 14.46 -19.57 0.98
CA GLU A 341 13.52 -18.95 0.05
C GLU A 341 12.23 -19.78 -0.14
N LYS A 342 12.35 -21.10 -0.30
CA LYS A 342 11.18 -21.99 -0.40
C LYS A 342 10.31 -21.92 0.86
N ALA A 343 10.93 -21.97 2.05
CA ALA A 343 10.22 -21.82 3.32
C ALA A 343 9.52 -20.46 3.43
N ASN A 344 10.21 -19.36 3.12
CA ASN A 344 9.64 -18.01 3.12
C ASN A 344 8.48 -17.88 2.11
N LYS A 345 8.61 -18.44 0.91
CA LYS A 345 7.55 -18.46 -0.12
C LYS A 345 6.30 -19.25 0.35
N VAL A 346 6.47 -20.31 1.16
CA VAL A 346 5.36 -21.04 1.81
C VAL A 346 4.74 -20.22 2.94
N LEU A 347 5.54 -19.59 3.80
CA LEU A 347 5.05 -18.75 4.91
C LEU A 347 4.26 -17.53 4.40
N ILE A 348 4.72 -16.86 3.35
CA ILE A 348 4.02 -15.75 2.70
C ILE A 348 2.67 -16.22 2.12
N LYS A 349 2.62 -17.39 1.46
CA LYS A 349 1.36 -17.98 0.99
C LYS A 349 0.39 -18.26 2.14
N LYS A 350 0.87 -18.81 3.27
CA LYS A 350 0.06 -19.06 4.47
C LYS A 350 -0.48 -17.76 5.08
N TYR A 351 0.36 -16.74 5.22
CA TYR A 351 -0.04 -15.43 5.75
C TYR A 351 -1.09 -14.76 4.86
N ASN A 352 -0.87 -14.71 3.55
CA ASN A 352 -1.82 -14.15 2.58
C ASN A 352 -3.16 -14.91 2.53
N HIS A 353 -3.17 -16.20 2.87
CA HIS A 353 -4.40 -16.99 2.99
C HIS A 353 -5.15 -16.67 4.30
N LEU A 354 -4.44 -16.53 5.42
CA LEU A 354 -5.04 -16.11 6.70
C LEU A 354 -5.63 -14.69 6.61
N GLU A 355 -4.91 -13.75 5.99
CA GLU A 355 -5.40 -12.37 5.78
C GLU A 355 -6.67 -12.33 4.90
N LYS A 356 -6.79 -13.24 3.91
CA LYS A 356 -8.02 -13.42 3.13
C LYS A 356 -9.18 -13.98 3.96
N ILE A 357 -8.92 -14.95 4.85
CA ILE A 357 -9.94 -15.49 5.77
C ILE A 357 -10.40 -14.42 6.75
N GLU A 358 -9.49 -13.64 7.32
CA GLU A 358 -9.80 -12.54 8.25
C GLU A 358 -10.65 -11.45 7.58
N LYS A 359 -10.27 -11.02 6.36
CA LYS A 359 -11.08 -10.11 5.53
C LYS A 359 -12.46 -10.68 5.20
N ALA A 360 -12.58 -11.99 4.96
CA ALA A 360 -13.85 -12.65 4.72
C ALA A 360 -14.73 -12.69 5.98
N LYS A 361 -14.16 -13.00 7.15
CA LYS A 361 -14.85 -12.95 8.45
C LYS A 361 -15.39 -11.56 8.74
N HIS A 362 -14.55 -10.52 8.67
CA HIS A 362 -14.99 -9.14 8.90
C HIS A 362 -16.05 -8.65 7.89
N LYS A 363 -15.98 -9.10 6.62
CA LYS A 363 -17.05 -8.83 5.65
C LYS A 363 -18.37 -9.52 6.03
N TYR A 364 -18.31 -10.77 6.50
CA TYR A 364 -19.47 -11.52 6.97
C TYR A 364 -20.09 -10.90 8.24
N GLU A 365 -19.26 -10.55 9.22
CA GLU A 365 -19.63 -9.87 10.46
C GLU A 365 -20.31 -8.52 10.19
N ALA A 366 -19.71 -7.69 9.33
CA ALA A 366 -20.28 -6.39 8.94
C ALA A 366 -21.61 -6.55 8.17
N ASN A 367 -21.71 -7.52 7.27
CA ASN A 367 -22.95 -7.84 6.58
C ASN A 367 -24.03 -8.29 7.56
N ASN A 368 -23.73 -9.22 8.48
CA ASN A 368 -24.69 -9.71 9.46
C ASN A 368 -25.17 -8.61 10.42
N TYR A 369 -24.26 -7.75 10.90
CA TYR A 369 -24.62 -6.59 11.71
C TYR A 369 -25.55 -5.62 10.96
N ASN A 370 -25.30 -5.36 9.68
CA ASN A 370 -26.17 -4.52 8.86
C ASN A 370 -27.54 -5.20 8.61
N SER A 371 -27.57 -6.50 8.33
CA SER A 371 -28.81 -7.28 8.21
C SER A 371 -29.62 -7.29 9.51
N GLU A 372 -28.97 -7.36 10.68
CA GLU A 372 -29.64 -7.17 11.97
C GLU A 372 -30.18 -5.76 12.16
N ARG A 373 -29.41 -4.71 11.83
CA ARG A 373 -29.87 -3.31 11.91
C ARG A 373 -31.12 -3.10 11.04
N ILE A 374 -31.13 -3.65 9.83
CA ILE A 374 -32.27 -3.62 8.90
C ILE A 374 -33.47 -4.39 9.48
N ARG A 375 -33.28 -5.64 9.94
CA ARG A 375 -34.34 -6.45 10.56
C ARG A 375 -34.94 -5.79 11.81
N LYS A 376 -34.12 -5.13 12.63
CA LYS A 376 -34.56 -4.38 13.83
C LYS A 376 -35.40 -3.18 13.42
N ARG A 377 -34.95 -2.36 12.45
CA ARG A 377 -35.76 -1.25 11.90
C ARG A 377 -37.07 -1.74 11.27
N GLN A 378 -37.05 -2.79 10.45
CA GLN A 378 -38.26 -3.37 9.86
C GLN A 378 -39.28 -3.80 10.93
N LYS A 379 -38.84 -4.38 12.05
CA LYS A 379 -39.74 -4.72 13.17
C LYS A 379 -40.36 -3.46 13.81
N PHE A 380 -39.55 -2.44 14.11
CA PHE A 380 -40.06 -1.17 14.62
C PHE A 380 -41.05 -0.50 13.65
N ASP A 381 -40.74 -0.48 12.35
CA ASP A 381 -41.61 0.05 11.30
C ASP A 381 -42.95 -0.68 11.25
N THR A 382 -42.94 -2.02 11.30
CA THR A 382 -44.19 -2.81 11.32
C THR A 382 -45.02 -2.56 12.58
N GLN A 383 -44.39 -2.42 13.74
CA GLN A 383 -45.08 -2.12 15.01
C GLN A 383 -45.65 -0.69 15.03
N GLY A 384 -44.92 0.29 14.46
CA GLY A 384 -45.41 1.66 14.30
C GLY A 384 -46.60 1.73 13.34
N ALA A 385 -46.49 1.07 12.18
CA ALA A 385 -47.59 1.00 11.21
C ALA A 385 -48.83 0.28 11.79
N GLN A 386 -48.65 -0.81 12.55
CA GLN A 386 -49.76 -1.51 13.22
C GLN A 386 -50.52 -0.60 14.19
N LYS A 387 -49.81 0.15 15.05
CA LYS A 387 -50.45 1.12 15.97
C LYS A 387 -51.22 2.21 15.22
N LEU A 388 -50.66 2.77 14.15
CA LEU A 388 -51.34 3.76 13.32
C LEU A 388 -52.59 3.18 12.63
N ILE A 389 -52.57 1.89 12.26
CA ILE A 389 -53.73 1.19 11.72
C ILE A 389 -54.78 0.91 12.80
N GLU A 390 -54.38 0.58 14.04
CA GLU A 390 -55.29 0.45 15.19
C GLU A 390 -55.98 1.79 15.50
N GLU A 391 -55.25 2.90 15.47
CA GLU A 391 -55.78 4.25 15.62
C GLU A 391 -56.70 4.65 14.44
N GLN A 392 -56.33 4.35 13.19
CA GLN A 392 -57.22 4.55 12.01
C GLN A 392 -58.55 3.81 12.20
N ASN A 393 -58.50 2.55 12.67
CA ASN A 393 -59.70 1.75 12.95
C ASN A 393 -60.55 2.31 14.10
N TYR A 394 -59.91 2.84 15.15
CA TYR A 394 -60.62 3.52 16.25
C TYR A 394 -61.32 4.79 15.76
N ILE A 395 -60.67 5.61 14.94
CA ILE A 395 -61.27 6.81 14.34
C ILE A 395 -62.38 6.44 13.35
N GLY A 396 -62.25 5.35 12.59
CA GLY A 396 -63.32 4.80 11.76
C GLY A 396 -64.58 4.42 12.56
N LYS A 397 -64.41 3.82 13.75
CA LYS A 397 -65.52 3.58 14.69
C LYS A 397 -66.14 4.87 15.21
N GLN A 398 -65.32 5.86 15.60
CA GLN A 398 -65.82 7.18 16.04
C GLN A 398 -66.60 7.90 14.94
N LYS A 399 -66.12 7.89 13.68
CA LYS A 399 -66.81 8.45 12.51
C LYS A 399 -68.14 7.75 12.24
N THR A 400 -68.22 6.44 12.43
CA THR A 400 -69.48 5.69 12.32
C THR A 400 -70.45 6.07 13.45
N GLY A 401 -69.95 6.20 14.68
CA GLY A 401 -70.72 6.70 15.81
C GLY A 401 -71.25 8.13 15.61
N ALA A 402 -70.42 9.04 15.11
CA ALA A 402 -70.79 10.43 14.79
C ALA A 402 -71.93 10.51 13.77
N ASN A 403 -71.86 9.73 12.68
CA ASN A 403 -72.96 9.63 11.70
C ASN A 403 -74.27 9.15 12.34
N ILE A 404 -74.21 8.16 13.22
CA ILE A 404 -75.38 7.63 13.92
C ILE A 404 -75.95 8.69 14.89
N ARG A 405 -75.10 9.37 15.68
CA ARG A 405 -75.49 10.49 16.56
C ARG A 405 -76.21 11.59 15.77
N LEU A 406 -75.58 12.11 14.71
CA LEU A 406 -76.12 13.15 13.84
C LEU A 406 -77.45 12.75 13.19
N ARG A 407 -77.59 11.48 12.76
CA ARG A 407 -78.85 10.98 12.18
C ARG A 407 -79.97 10.92 13.22
N HIS A 408 -79.71 10.46 14.44
CA HIS A 408 -80.70 10.48 15.51
C HIS A 408 -81.04 11.91 15.95
N GLN A 409 -80.05 12.79 16.05
CA GLN A 409 -80.24 14.21 16.37
C GLN A 409 -81.09 14.90 15.30
N ARG A 410 -80.84 14.66 14.00
CA ARG A 410 -81.66 15.15 12.88
C ARG A 410 -83.12 14.70 12.98
N ASN A 411 -83.35 13.43 13.31
CA ASN A 411 -84.72 12.91 13.45
C ASN A 411 -85.42 13.52 14.68
N ARG A 412 -84.73 13.63 15.83
CA ARG A 412 -85.29 14.29 17.03
C ARG A 412 -85.58 15.77 16.78
N LEU A 413 -84.71 16.46 16.04
CA LEU A 413 -84.85 17.87 15.66
C LEU A 413 -86.06 18.08 14.73
N SER A 414 -86.24 17.25 13.69
CA SER A 414 -87.44 17.33 12.84
C SER A 414 -88.69 17.12 13.69
N ASN A 415 -88.76 16.03 14.46
CA ASN A 415 -89.92 15.73 15.30
C ASN A 415 -90.22 16.82 16.34
N ALA A 416 -89.20 17.52 16.86
CA ALA A 416 -89.41 18.63 17.79
C ALA A 416 -89.99 19.86 17.09
N ILE A 417 -89.54 20.18 15.87
CA ILE A 417 -90.07 21.32 15.09
C ILE A 417 -91.46 21.00 14.50
N ASP A 418 -91.66 19.75 14.07
CA ASP A 418 -92.94 19.24 13.54
C ASP A 418 -94.04 19.14 14.62
N ASN A 419 -93.67 19.26 15.90
CA ASN A 419 -94.58 19.31 17.05
C ASN A 419 -94.84 20.75 17.58
N LEU A 420 -94.22 21.80 17.00
CA LEU A 420 -94.47 23.17 17.44
C LEU A 420 -95.86 23.65 17.03
N GLU A 421 -96.63 24.22 17.95
CA GLU A 421 -97.89 24.87 17.60
C GLU A 421 -97.65 26.21 16.87
N ASN A 422 -96.68 27.01 17.34
CA ASN A 422 -96.32 28.28 16.71
C ASN A 422 -94.88 28.73 17.02
N ILE A 423 -94.40 29.85 16.42
CA ILE A 423 -93.02 30.36 16.61
C ILE A 423 -92.85 31.22 17.88
N TYR A 424 -93.94 31.40 18.64
CA TYR A 424 -93.91 31.97 19.99
C TYR A 424 -94.09 30.89 21.07
N ASP A 425 -94.09 29.60 20.69
CA ASP A 425 -93.95 28.46 21.61
C ASP A 425 -92.51 28.43 22.18
N PHE A 426 -92.33 29.15 23.28
CA PHE A 426 -91.04 29.27 23.97
C PHE A 426 -90.51 27.91 24.47
N GLU A 427 -91.39 27.04 24.99
CA GLU A 427 -90.96 25.73 25.52
C GLU A 427 -90.58 24.77 24.38
N GLY A 428 -91.30 24.82 23.26
CA GLY A 428 -90.97 24.12 22.03
C GLY A 428 -89.66 24.60 21.41
N ILE A 429 -89.47 25.91 21.28
CA ILE A 429 -88.23 26.52 20.76
C ILE A 429 -87.03 26.19 21.66
N GLN A 430 -87.19 26.21 22.98
CA GLN A 430 -86.14 25.80 23.91
C GLN A 430 -85.77 24.30 23.75
N LYS A 431 -86.73 23.41 23.45
CA LYS A 431 -86.44 22.00 23.10
C LYS A 431 -85.68 21.88 21.78
N VAL A 432 -86.00 22.72 20.78
CA VAL A 432 -85.28 22.77 19.48
C VAL A 432 -83.84 23.28 19.68
N GLN A 433 -83.66 24.34 20.47
CA GLN A 433 -82.35 24.88 20.86
C GLN A 433 -81.47 23.83 21.55
N LEU A 434 -82.00 23.13 22.57
CA LEU A 434 -81.30 22.06 23.28
C LEU A 434 -80.93 20.87 22.37
N LEU A 435 -81.70 20.63 21.30
CA LEU A 435 -81.38 19.60 20.29
C LEU A 435 -80.37 20.07 19.24
N LEU A 436 -80.20 21.38 19.05
CA LEU A 436 -79.15 21.99 18.21
C LEU A 436 -77.84 22.18 18.98
N GLY A 437 -77.88 22.38 20.30
CA GLY A 437 -76.72 22.67 21.13
C GLY A 437 -76.17 24.09 20.93
N VAL A 438 -77.06 25.06 20.68
CA VAL A 438 -76.73 26.48 20.44
C VAL A 438 -77.16 27.37 21.61
N ASP A 439 -76.48 28.49 21.77
CA ASP A 439 -76.84 29.56 22.72
C ASP A 439 -78.10 30.33 22.26
N ASP A 440 -78.61 31.19 23.16
CA ASP A 440 -79.83 31.97 22.92
C ASP A 440 -79.65 32.93 21.74
N ASP A 441 -78.50 33.60 21.64
CA ASP A 441 -78.18 34.54 20.56
C ASP A 441 -78.22 33.86 19.19
N LYS A 442 -77.59 32.69 19.05
CA LYS A 442 -77.60 31.95 17.78
C LYS A 442 -78.96 31.28 17.51
N MET A 443 -79.72 30.90 18.52
CA MET A 443 -81.11 30.45 18.32
C MET A 443 -82.00 31.58 17.80
N ASN A 444 -81.86 32.78 18.35
CA ASN A 444 -82.54 33.98 17.85
C ASN A 444 -82.11 34.31 16.41
N GLU A 445 -80.83 34.18 16.08
CA GLU A 445 -80.32 34.33 14.70
C GLU A 445 -80.96 33.31 13.74
N ILE A 446 -81.10 32.04 14.17
CA ILE A 446 -81.76 30.97 13.40
C ILE A 446 -83.25 31.27 13.15
N VAL A 447 -83.97 31.71 14.17
CA VAL A 447 -85.40 32.09 14.06
C VAL A 447 -85.57 33.32 13.16
N HIS A 448 -84.72 34.34 13.31
CA HIS A 448 -84.74 35.54 12.46
C HIS A 448 -84.39 35.21 11.00
N LYS A 449 -83.39 34.34 10.75
CA LYS A 449 -83.09 33.81 9.41
C LYS A 449 -84.30 33.09 8.81
N ALA A 450 -85.01 32.29 9.59
CA ALA A 450 -86.22 31.61 9.14
C ALA A 450 -87.36 32.58 8.78
N MET A 451 -87.63 33.59 9.61
CA MET A 451 -88.66 34.62 9.34
C MET A 451 -88.32 35.52 8.13
N SER A 452 -87.04 35.81 7.90
CA SER A 452 -86.57 36.70 6.83
C SER A 452 -86.36 36.01 5.48
N MET A 453 -86.56 34.69 5.38
CA MET A 453 -86.58 33.98 4.11
C MET A 453 -87.80 34.37 3.26
N SER A 454 -87.58 34.55 1.96
CA SER A 454 -88.63 35.01 1.05
C SER A 454 -89.62 33.89 0.71
N SER A 455 -90.90 34.15 1.00
CA SER A 455 -92.05 33.31 0.60
C SER A 455 -92.22 33.09 -0.91
N VAL A 456 -91.38 33.69 -1.75
CA VAL A 456 -91.35 33.49 -3.22
C VAL A 456 -90.56 32.24 -3.64
N CYS A 457 -89.75 31.64 -2.76
CA CYS A 457 -89.03 30.40 -3.07
C CYS A 457 -89.98 29.18 -3.08
N PRO A 458 -90.21 28.52 -4.23
CA PRO A 458 -91.13 27.39 -4.33
C PRO A 458 -90.50 26.10 -3.78
N HIS A 459 -91.35 25.07 -3.62
CA HIS A 459 -90.93 23.72 -3.23
C HIS A 459 -89.84 23.14 -4.15
N ASN A 460 -88.58 23.21 -3.76
CA ASN A 460 -87.53 22.35 -4.31
C ASN A 460 -87.57 20.95 -3.66
N ARG A 461 -88.77 20.34 -3.66
CA ARG A 461 -89.00 18.95 -3.23
C ARG A 461 -88.46 18.01 -4.32
N LYS A 462 -87.20 17.61 -4.18
CA LYS A 462 -86.73 16.32 -4.71
C LYS A 462 -86.54 15.35 -3.56
N ALA A 463 -87.09 14.15 -3.72
CA ALA A 463 -86.81 12.99 -2.90
C ALA A 463 -85.50 12.32 -3.35
#